data_AF-A0A5B9QJ63-F1
#
_entry.id   AF-A0A5B9QJ63-F1
#
_cell.length_a   1.000
_cell.length_b   1.000
_cell.length_c   1.000
_cell.angle_alpha   90.00
_cell.angle_beta   90.00
_cell.angle_gamma   90.00
#
_symmetry.space_group_name_H-M   'P 1'
#
loop_
_entity.id
_entity.type
_entity.pdbx_description
1 polymer ?
#
loop_
_entity_poly.entity_id
_entity_poly.type
_entity_poly.pdbx_seq_one_letter_code
_entity_poly.pdbx_strand_id
1 'polypeptide(L)'
;MNPRVKTVVAKDDHTLELQFESGEVGIYDFNPHLEFGIFQELKDLDYFRQARVENGTVAWPNEQDVCPDTLYEGSLKLANRDQS
;
A
#
# COMPACT_ATOMS: atom_id res chain seq x y z
N MET A 1 16.28 -6.83 -3.84
CA MET A 1 15.28 -6.79 -2.77
C MET A 1 14.71 -5.39 -2.82
N ASN A 2 13.40 -5.27 -3.05
CA ASN A 2 12.77 -3.96 -3.13
C ASN A 2 12.79 -3.29 -1.74
N PRO A 3 12.80 -1.94 -1.68
CA PRO A 3 12.82 -1.23 -0.41
C PRO A 3 11.56 -1.54 0.38
N ARG A 4 11.68 -1.60 1.71
CA ARG A 4 10.54 -1.87 2.58
C ARG A 4 9.63 -0.65 2.68
N VAL A 5 8.37 -0.89 3.04
CA VAL A 5 7.43 0.19 3.35
C VAL A 5 7.81 0.80 4.69
N LYS A 6 7.95 2.12 4.72
CA LYS A 6 8.24 2.92 5.92
C LYS A 6 6.95 3.46 6.52
N THR A 7 6.08 4.02 5.68
CA THR A 7 4.75 4.51 6.08
C THR A 7 3.71 4.16 5.03
N VAL A 8 2.46 4.04 5.47
CA VAL A 8 1.30 3.81 4.61
C VAL A 8 0.19 4.79 4.99
N VAL A 9 -0.49 5.32 3.98
CA VAL A 9 -1.70 6.12 4.13
C VAL A 9 -2.76 5.53 3.21
N ALA A 10 -3.83 5.02 3.79
CA ALA A 10 -4.99 4.53 3.06
C ALA A 10 -5.91 5.69 2.67
N LYS A 11 -6.28 5.75 1.39
CA LYS A 11 -7.21 6.76 0.84
C LYS A 11 -8.61 6.19 0.64
N ASP A 12 -9.56 7.10 0.51
CA ASP A 12 -10.99 6.79 0.39
C ASP A 12 -11.38 6.19 -0.97
N ASP A 13 -10.45 6.24 -1.93
CA ASP A 13 -10.55 5.64 -3.26
C ASP A 13 -9.91 4.25 -3.35
N HIS A 14 -9.68 3.60 -2.20
CA HIS A 14 -9.02 2.28 -2.09
C HIS A 14 -7.60 2.25 -2.67
N THR A 15 -6.92 3.39 -2.69
CA THR A 15 -5.48 3.45 -2.97
C THR A 15 -4.67 3.54 -1.68
N LEU A 16 -3.46 3.01 -1.73
CA LEU A 16 -2.45 3.15 -0.68
C LEU A 16 -1.35 4.08 -1.18
N GLU A 17 -1.10 5.14 -0.42
CA GLU A 17 0.10 5.95 -0.57
C GLU A 17 1.18 5.38 0.36
N LEU A 18 2.28 4.95 -0.25
CA LEU A 18 3.37 4.25 0.41
C LEU A 18 4.62 5.10 0.34
N GLN A 19 5.25 5.31 1.48
CA GLN A 19 6.62 5.82 1.50
C GLN A 19 7.56 4.65 1.76
N PHE A 20 8.54 4.47 0.88
CA PHE A 20 9.54 3.41 1.02
C PHE A 20 10.76 3.92 1.80
N GLU A 21 11.54 2.99 2.37
CA GLU A 21 12.78 3.33 3.06
C GLU A 21 13.82 4.02 2.16
N SER A 22 13.72 3.85 0.84
CA SER A 22 14.52 4.56 -0.16
C SER A 22 14.21 6.07 -0.26
N GLY A 23 13.10 6.52 0.32
CA GLY A 23 12.59 7.89 0.20
C GLY A 23 11.59 8.07 -0.95
N GLU A 24 11.43 7.06 -1.80
CA GLU A 24 10.44 7.05 -2.88
C GLU A 24 9.02 6.99 -2.33
N VAL A 25 8.08 7.62 -3.04
CA VAL A 25 6.65 7.51 -2.76
C VAL A 25 5.98 6.78 -3.91
N GLY A 26 5.17 5.78 -3.58
CA GLY A 26 4.38 5.02 -4.55
C GLY A 26 2.90 5.06 -4.20
N ILE A 27 2.04 5.07 -5.23
CA ILE A 27 0.60 4.89 -5.06
C ILE A 27 0.23 3.51 -5.59
N TYR A 28 -0.35 2.66 -4.74
CA TYR A 28 -0.83 1.34 -5.12
C TYR A 28 -2.36 1.35 -5.18
N ASP A 29 -2.92 0.96 -6.32
CA ASP A 29 -4.38 0.85 -6.51
C ASP A 29 -4.87 -0.53 -6.10
N PHE A 30 -5.71 -0.58 -5.06
CA PHE A 30 -6.19 -1.85 -4.52
C PHE A 30 -7.50 -2.32 -5.17
N ASN A 31 -8.20 -1.43 -5.90
CA ASN A 31 -9.47 -1.71 -6.58
C ASN A 31 -9.51 -3.05 -7.35
N PRO A 32 -8.55 -3.39 -8.23
CA PRO A 32 -8.59 -4.66 -8.97
C PRO A 32 -8.45 -5.90 -8.07
N HIS A 33 -7.90 -5.74 -6.87
CA HIS A 33 -7.69 -6.83 -5.93
C HIS A 33 -8.85 -7.04 -4.96
N LEU A 34 -9.72 -6.04 -4.78
CA LEU A 34 -10.85 -6.09 -3.84
C LEU A 34 -11.84 -7.22 -4.16
N GLU A 35 -11.87 -7.74 -5.37
CA GLU A 35 -12.78 -8.80 -5.77
C GLU A 35 -12.25 -10.21 -5.44
N PHE A 36 -11.00 -10.33 -5.02
CA PHE A 36 -10.32 -11.60 -4.85
C PHE A 36 -10.17 -12.03 -3.39
N GLY A 37 -10.84 -13.13 -3.03
CA GLY A 37 -10.59 -13.89 -1.81
C GLY A 37 -10.63 -13.06 -0.53
N ILE A 38 -9.54 -13.11 0.26
CA ILE A 38 -9.42 -12.44 1.55
C ILE A 38 -9.43 -10.90 1.48
N PHE A 39 -9.25 -10.31 0.30
CA PHE A 39 -9.23 -8.86 0.11
C PHE A 39 -10.64 -8.27 -0.04
N GLN A 40 -11.69 -9.09 -0.02
CA GLN A 40 -13.08 -8.59 -0.05
C GLN A 40 -13.43 -7.74 1.18
N GLU A 41 -12.81 -8.00 2.33
CA GLU A 41 -12.98 -7.20 3.55
C GLU A 41 -12.49 -5.76 3.37
N LEU A 42 -11.47 -5.56 2.52
CA LEU A 42 -10.92 -4.25 2.19
C LEU A 42 -11.88 -3.37 1.36
N LYS A 43 -13.01 -3.91 0.89
CA LYS A 43 -14.07 -3.10 0.28
C LYS A 43 -14.67 -2.13 1.30
N ASP A 44 -14.71 -2.51 2.57
CA ASP A 44 -15.12 -1.61 3.64
C ASP A 44 -14.02 -0.57 3.90
N LEU A 45 -14.35 0.71 3.69
CA LEU A 45 -13.38 1.80 3.84
C LEU A 45 -12.90 1.97 5.29
N ASP A 46 -13.76 1.71 6.28
CA ASP A 46 -13.37 1.81 7.69
C ASP A 46 -12.35 0.72 8.04
N TYR A 47 -12.55 -0.48 7.50
CA TYR A 47 -11.57 -1.56 7.59
C TYR A 47 -10.29 -1.28 6.79
N PHE A 48 -10.40 -0.80 5.55
CA PHE A 48 -9.26 -0.48 4.69
C PHE A 48 -8.32 0.55 5.32
N ARG A 49 -8.89 1.57 5.99
CA ARG A 49 -8.15 2.61 6.71
C ARG A 49 -7.33 2.10 7.90
N GLN A 50 -7.57 0.86 8.36
CA GLN A 50 -6.78 0.22 9.41
C GLN A 50 -5.46 -0.37 8.90
N ALA A 51 -5.12 -0.11 7.62
CA ALA A 51 -3.81 -0.43 7.04
C ALA A 51 -2.68 0.14 7.91
N ARG A 52 -1.74 -0.71 8.30
CA ARG A 52 -0.56 -0.33 9.09
C ARG A 52 0.69 -0.97 8.52
N VAL A 53 1.84 -0.36 8.78
CA VAL A 53 3.13 -0.98 8.45
C VAL A 53 3.52 -1.95 9.56
N GLU A 54 3.83 -3.18 9.20
CA GLU A 54 4.30 -4.22 10.12
C GLU A 54 5.52 -4.90 9.51
N ASN A 55 6.69 -4.87 10.17
CA ASN A 55 7.94 -5.46 9.65
C ASN A 55 8.37 -5.00 8.23
N GLY A 56 7.88 -3.86 7.77
CA GLY A 56 8.16 -3.33 6.43
C GLY A 56 7.20 -3.80 5.34
N THR A 57 6.13 -4.51 5.70
CA THR A 57 4.97 -4.86 4.86
C THR A 57 3.75 -4.03 5.27
N VAL A 58 2.70 -3.98 4.44
CA VAL A 58 1.41 -3.40 4.84
C VAL A 58 0.49 -4.52 5.29
N ALA A 59 -0.09 -4.37 6.47
CA ALA A 59 -0.98 -5.37 7.08
C ALA A 59 -2.27 -4.73 7.62
N TRP A 60 -3.30 -5.57 7.74
CA TRP A 60 -4.61 -5.24 8.33
C TRP A 60 -4.88 -6.09 9.58
N PRO A 61 -5.91 -5.78 10.37
CA PRO A 61 -6.21 -6.50 11.62
C PRO A 61 -6.47 -8.00 11.46
N ASN A 62 -7.13 -8.44 10.39
CA ASN A 62 -7.49 -9.85 10.18
C ASN A 62 -6.39 -10.65 9.45
N GLU A 63 -5.12 -10.40 9.80
CA GLU A 63 -3.96 -11.16 9.29
C GLU A 63 -3.75 -11.07 7.77
N GLN A 64 -4.40 -10.12 7.09
CA GLN A 64 -4.07 -9.81 5.70
C GLN A 64 -2.82 -8.96 5.65
N ASP A 65 -1.85 -9.37 4.85
CA ASP A 65 -0.66 -8.58 4.56
C ASP A 65 -0.31 -8.61 3.07
N VAL A 66 0.39 -7.57 2.62
CA VAL A 66 0.84 -7.44 1.24
C VAL A 66 2.32 -7.10 1.23
N CYS A 67 3.12 -8.06 0.78
CA CYS A 67 4.56 -7.97 0.69
C CYS A 67 5.04 -6.64 0.07
N PRO A 68 6.13 -6.04 0.59
CA PRO A 68 6.67 -4.80 0.06
C PRO A 68 7.12 -4.92 -1.40
N ASP A 69 7.51 -6.11 -1.86
CA ASP A 69 7.92 -6.35 -3.25
C ASP A 69 6.73 -6.12 -4.20
N THR A 70 5.58 -6.75 -3.90
CA THR A 70 4.32 -6.55 -4.64
C THR A 70 3.86 -5.11 -4.64
N LEU A 71 3.90 -4.47 -3.46
CA LEU A 71 3.56 -3.05 -3.34
C LEU A 71 4.51 -2.18 -4.14
N TYR A 72 5.81 -2.45 -4.10
CA TYR A 72 6.80 -1.67 -4.81
C TYR A 72 6.65 -1.79 -6.32
N GLU A 73 6.52 -3.01 -6.85
CA GLU A 73 6.39 -3.28 -8.28
C GLU A 73 5.04 -2.83 -8.86
N GLY A 74 3.95 -3.00 -8.12
CA GLY A 74 2.61 -2.59 -8.55
C GLY A 74 2.28 -1.12 -8.29
N SER A 75 3.05 -0.44 -7.44
CA SER A 75 2.82 0.99 -7.19
C SER A 75 3.29 1.87 -8.33
N LEU A 76 2.48 2.86 -8.68
CA LEU A 76 2.91 3.97 -9.50
C LEU A 76 3.87 4.84 -8.69
N LYS A 77 5.15 4.82 -9.07
CA LYS A 77 6.17 5.69 -8.45
C LYS A 77 5.87 7.13 -8.82
N LEU A 78 5.64 7.95 -7.81
CA LEU A 78 5.67 9.39 -7.96
C LEU A 78 7.13 9.75 -8.13
N ALA A 79 7.60 9.85 -9.39
CA ALA A 79 8.89 10.43 -9.67
C ALA A 79 8.90 11.81 -8.98
N ASN A 80 9.88 12.05 -8.11
CA ASN A 80 10.18 13.40 -7.66
C ASN A 80 10.31 14.22 -8.95
N ARG A 81 9.30 15.04 -9.23
CA ARG A 81 9.48 16.17 -10.12
C ARG A 81 10.46 17.05 -9.37
N ASP A 82 11.73 16.79 -9.61
CA ASP A 82 12.85 17.66 -9.31
C ASP A 82 12.35 19.07 -9.63
N GLN A 83 12.11 19.85 -8.58
CA GLN A 83 11.98 21.28 -8.74
C GLN A 83 13.36 21.76 -9.16
N SER A 84 13.37 22.46 -10.31
CA SER A 84 14.50 23.14 -10.93
C SER A 84 15.45 23.85 -9.99
#